data_AF-A0AB34KA26-F1
#
_entry.id   AF-A0AB34KA26-F1
#
_cell.length_a   1.000
_cell.length_b   1.000
_cell.length_c   1.000
_cell.angle_alpha   90.00
_cell.angle_beta   90.00
_cell.angle_gamma   90.00
#
_symmetry.space_group_name_H-M   'P 1'
#
loop_
_entity.id
_entity.type
_entity.pdbx_description
1 polymer ?
#
loop_
_entity_poly.entity_id
_entity_poly.type
_entity_poly.pdbx_seq_one_letter_code
_entity_poly.pdbx_strand_id
1 'polypeptide(L)'
;MSSNVGLSTPRGSGTSGYVQRNLSHLKPRDNAAPYPKPGAVEDLKLRQRQPDKGIIEHERKREIEVKVFELRDRLEEEGVDEDEIDDRCDELRKKLEAEQARTGGGPSSKGLKSHQVHELAKAKIEESEKLRRALGISKDYEEGSHWRRQEERVAEREKVMKEREREREVSRSPSRSVSRSRSRSRSTSRSQSRSLSRSRSR
;
A
#
# COMPACT_ATOMS: atom_id res chain seq x y z
N MET A 1 33.79 -4.17 -30.19
CA MET A 1 33.43 -3.43 -31.41
C MET A 1 33.35 -1.96 -31.04
N SER A 2 34.12 -1.08 -31.69
CA SER A 2 34.11 0.36 -31.44
C SER A 2 32.72 0.91 -31.74
N SER A 3 32.09 1.60 -30.80
CA SER A 3 30.74 2.17 -30.91
C SER A 3 30.67 3.36 -31.88
N ASN A 4 31.18 3.20 -33.11
CA ASN A 4 31.31 4.25 -34.11
C ASN A 4 32.10 5.49 -33.63
N VAL A 5 33.01 5.31 -32.67
CA VAL A 5 33.90 6.35 -32.12
C VAL A 5 35.34 6.04 -32.52
N GLY A 6 36.00 6.97 -33.22
CA GLY A 6 37.39 6.86 -33.68
C GLY A 6 37.57 7.13 -35.18
N LEU A 7 38.79 6.91 -35.67
CA LEU A 7 39.12 6.96 -37.10
C LEU A 7 38.85 5.61 -37.76
N SER A 8 38.42 5.60 -39.03
CA SER A 8 38.24 4.37 -39.82
C SER A 8 39.58 3.66 -40.09
N THR A 9 40.64 4.43 -40.36
CA THR A 9 42.01 3.94 -40.48
C THR A 9 43.00 4.95 -39.90
N PRO A 10 44.03 4.54 -39.14
CA PRO A 10 45.06 5.45 -38.64
C PRO A 10 46.03 5.95 -39.72
N ARG A 11 46.06 5.30 -40.89
CA ARG A 11 46.91 5.69 -42.02
C ARG A 11 46.47 7.05 -42.58
N GLY A 12 47.42 7.98 -42.71
CA GLY A 12 47.16 9.35 -43.17
C GLY A 12 46.77 10.35 -42.08
N SER A 13 46.43 9.90 -40.87
CA SER A 13 46.12 10.79 -39.74
C SER A 13 47.37 11.32 -39.01
N GLY A 14 48.54 10.72 -39.22
CA GLY A 14 49.77 11.09 -38.51
C GLY A 14 49.78 10.77 -37.02
N THR A 15 48.84 9.95 -36.54
CA THR A 15 48.73 9.52 -35.13
C THR A 15 48.65 7.99 -35.03
N SER A 16 48.76 7.44 -33.82
CA SER A 16 48.68 5.99 -33.58
C SER A 16 47.27 5.40 -33.71
N GLY A 17 46.24 6.23 -33.86
CA GLY A 17 44.84 5.77 -33.88
C GLY A 17 44.28 5.32 -32.54
N TYR A 18 45.00 5.57 -31.43
CA TYR A 18 44.55 5.20 -30.10
C TYR A 18 43.42 6.12 -29.61
N VAL A 19 42.26 5.54 -29.28
CA VAL A 19 41.07 6.26 -28.82
C VAL A 19 40.87 6.05 -27.32
N GLN A 20 40.96 7.13 -26.54
CA GLN A 20 40.70 7.10 -25.10
C GLN A 20 39.26 7.55 -24.80
N ARG A 21 38.61 6.89 -23.85
CA ARG A 21 37.30 7.33 -23.33
C ARG A 21 37.44 8.65 -22.56
N ASN A 22 36.48 9.55 -22.73
CA ASN A 22 36.43 10.77 -21.93
C ASN A 22 36.00 10.43 -20.49
N LEU A 23 36.88 10.69 -19.51
CA LEU A 23 36.62 10.45 -18.08
C LEU A 23 35.64 11.46 -17.47
N SER A 24 35.57 12.67 -18.04
CA SER A 24 34.71 13.77 -17.59
C SER A 24 33.32 13.73 -18.21
N HIS A 25 33.06 12.79 -19.13
CA HIS A 25 31.75 12.64 -19.74
C HIS A 25 30.77 12.01 -18.73
N LEU A 26 29.92 12.85 -18.13
CA LEU A 26 28.85 12.41 -17.24
C LEU A 26 27.76 11.75 -18.07
N LYS A 27 27.66 10.42 -18.00
CA LYS A 27 26.55 9.68 -18.60
C LYS A 27 25.27 10.03 -17.82
N PRO A 28 24.19 10.49 -18.48
CA PRO A 28 22.91 10.73 -17.82
C PRO A 28 22.48 9.46 -17.08
N ARG A 29 22.20 9.55 -15.79
CA ARG A 29 21.61 8.43 -15.03
C ARG A 29 20.17 8.28 -15.50
N ASP A 30 19.76 7.05 -15.82
CA ASP A 30 18.37 6.72 -16.23
C ASP A 30 17.31 7.08 -15.17
N ASN A 31 17.74 7.46 -13.97
CA ASN A 31 16.91 7.91 -12.85
C ASN A 31 17.11 9.41 -12.57
N ALA A 32 16.80 10.25 -13.55
CA ALA A 32 16.91 11.72 -13.45
C ALA A 32 15.76 12.39 -12.67
N ALA A 33 14.71 11.66 -12.28
CA ALA A 33 13.64 12.22 -11.47
C ALA A 33 14.00 12.17 -9.98
N PRO A 34 14.00 13.31 -9.25
CA PRO A 34 14.15 13.32 -7.80
C PRO A 34 12.94 12.73 -7.05
N TYR A 35 11.89 12.33 -7.79
CA TYR A 35 10.69 11.72 -7.26
C TYR A 35 10.55 10.28 -7.75
N PRO A 36 10.09 9.35 -6.89
CA PRO A 36 9.76 8.00 -7.30
C PRO A 36 8.72 8.04 -8.43
N LYS A 37 8.91 7.21 -9.46
CA LYS A 37 7.96 7.09 -10.59
C LYS A 37 6.57 6.74 -10.04
N PRO A 38 5.46 7.22 -10.65
CA PRO A 38 4.12 6.80 -10.27
C PRO A 38 4.03 5.26 -10.42
N GLY A 39 3.87 4.56 -9.30
CA GLY A 39 3.97 3.09 -9.19
C GLY A 39 5.04 2.62 -8.19
N ALA A 40 6.15 3.34 -8.02
CA ALA A 40 7.16 2.98 -7.02
C ALA A 40 6.63 3.17 -5.58
N VAL A 41 5.61 4.00 -5.37
CA VAL A 41 4.91 4.14 -4.08
C VAL A 41 4.20 2.87 -3.63
N GLU A 42 3.76 2.02 -4.57
CA GLU A 42 3.18 0.71 -4.28
C GLU A 42 4.25 -0.28 -3.81
N ASP A 43 5.45 -0.22 -4.42
CA ASP A 43 6.62 -1.01 -3.99
C ASP A 43 7.21 -0.54 -2.65
N LEU A 44 6.95 0.73 -2.28
CA LEU A 44 7.31 1.34 -1.00
C LEU A 44 6.35 0.97 0.14
N LYS A 45 5.23 0.26 -0.13
CA LYS A 45 4.42 -0.33 0.93
C LYS A 45 5.31 -1.29 1.69
N LEU A 46 5.72 -0.90 2.92
CA LEU A 46 6.59 -1.71 3.77
C LEU A 46 5.92 -3.06 4.06
N ARG A 47 6.14 -4.04 3.19
CA ARG A 47 5.67 -5.41 3.43
C ARG A 47 6.35 -5.90 4.69
N GLN A 48 5.53 -6.26 5.68
CA GLN A 48 6.02 -6.96 6.84
C GLN A 48 6.70 -8.24 6.37
N ARG A 49 8.00 -8.39 6.68
CA ARG A 49 8.76 -9.59 6.35
C ARG A 49 8.06 -10.77 7.01
N GLN A 50 7.65 -11.74 6.20
CA GLN A 50 6.99 -12.92 6.71
C GLN A 50 8.02 -13.77 7.48
N PRO A 51 7.64 -14.36 8.62
CA PRO A 51 8.50 -15.31 9.31
C PRO A 51 8.71 -16.55 8.43
N ASP A 52 9.93 -17.06 8.39
CA ASP A 52 10.26 -18.27 7.67
C ASP A 52 9.97 -19.47 8.56
N LYS A 53 9.14 -20.40 8.05
CA LYS A 53 8.75 -21.61 8.77
C LYS A 53 9.93 -22.54 8.99
N GLY A 54 10.85 -22.64 8.02
CA GLY A 54 12.02 -23.51 8.12
C GLY A 54 12.96 -23.08 9.25
N ILE A 55 13.13 -21.76 9.43
CA ILE A 55 13.97 -21.23 10.50
C ILE A 55 13.32 -21.46 11.87
N ILE A 56 12.00 -21.31 11.99
CA ILE A 56 11.27 -21.60 13.23
C ILE A 56 11.37 -23.08 13.58
N GLU A 57 11.18 -23.98 12.61
CA GLU A 57 11.31 -25.42 12.81
C GLU A 57 12.74 -25.84 13.19
N HIS A 58 13.74 -25.19 12.61
CA HIS A 58 15.13 -25.44 12.94
C HIS A 58 15.45 -25.02 14.38
N GLU A 59 14.99 -23.85 14.82
CA GLU A 59 15.22 -23.41 16.21
C GLU A 59 14.53 -24.34 17.22
N ARG A 60 13.32 -24.84 16.90
CA ARG A 60 12.62 -25.86 17.71
C ARG A 60 13.43 -27.13 17.90
N LYS A 61 13.98 -27.68 16.80
CA LYS A 61 14.82 -28.88 16.83
C LYS A 61 16.13 -28.63 17.57
N ARG A 62 16.75 -27.47 17.33
CA ARG A 62 17.97 -27.06 18.02
C ARG A 62 17.78 -27.00 19.52
N GLU A 63 16.65 -26.50 20.01
CA GLU A 63 16.36 -26.46 21.45
C GLU A 63 16.30 -27.87 22.08
N ILE A 64 15.76 -28.85 21.34
CA ILE A 64 15.75 -30.25 21.78
C ILE A 64 17.17 -30.79 21.84
N GLU A 65 17.93 -30.65 20.75
CA GLU A 65 19.29 -31.19 20.67
C GLU A 65 20.24 -30.55 21.69
N VAL A 66 20.07 -29.26 22.02
CA VAL A 66 20.83 -28.62 23.10
C VAL A 66 20.57 -29.30 24.44
N LYS A 67 19.31 -29.61 24.78
CA LYS A 67 18.97 -30.31 26.04
C LYS A 67 19.48 -31.74 26.07
N VAL A 68 19.44 -32.43 24.92
CA VAL A 68 20.00 -33.78 24.77
C VAL A 68 21.52 -33.76 24.93
N PHE A 69 22.19 -32.75 24.37
CA PHE A 69 23.63 -32.55 24.52
C PHE A 69 24.01 -32.23 25.96
N GLU A 70 23.27 -31.36 26.65
CA GLU A 70 23.47 -31.09 28.08
C GLU A 70 23.26 -32.32 28.98
N LEU A 71 22.40 -33.27 28.59
CA LEU A 71 22.25 -34.53 29.30
C LEU A 71 23.45 -35.43 29.06
N ARG A 72 23.90 -35.52 27.81
CA ARG A 72 25.07 -36.30 27.43
C ARG A 72 26.32 -35.86 28.20
N ASP A 73 26.64 -34.56 28.18
CA ASP A 73 27.78 -33.99 28.92
C ASP A 73 27.73 -34.38 30.41
N ARG A 74 26.54 -34.33 31.03
CA ARG A 74 26.36 -34.72 32.43
C ARG A 74 26.61 -36.21 32.68
N LEU A 75 26.12 -37.08 31.81
CA LEU A 75 26.32 -38.53 31.98
C LEU A 75 27.76 -38.96 31.68
N GLU A 76 28.44 -38.26 30.77
CA GLU A 76 29.88 -38.45 30.51
C GLU A 76 30.72 -38.03 31.73
N GLU A 77 30.39 -36.91 32.41
CA GLU A 77 31.03 -36.52 33.67
C GLU A 77 30.79 -37.51 34.81
N GLU A 78 29.61 -38.14 34.84
CA GLU A 78 29.24 -39.19 35.82
C GLU A 78 29.92 -40.55 35.53
N GLY A 79 30.52 -40.73 34.35
CA GLY A 79 31.23 -41.94 33.96
C GLY A 79 30.31 -43.12 33.61
N VAL A 80 29.12 -42.84 33.07
CA VAL A 80 28.17 -43.85 32.59
C VAL A 80 28.65 -44.47 31.27
N ASP A 81 28.31 -45.73 31.00
CA ASP A 81 28.64 -46.41 29.75
C ASP A 81 27.98 -45.74 28.52
N GLU A 82 28.68 -45.70 27.39
CA GLU A 82 28.23 -45.02 26.15
C GLU A 82 26.87 -45.54 25.65
N ASP A 83 26.62 -46.84 25.73
CA ASP A 83 25.33 -47.43 25.30
C ASP A 83 24.16 -46.94 26.17
N GLU A 84 24.36 -46.82 27.49
CA GLU A 84 23.33 -46.29 28.40
C GLU A 84 23.09 -44.79 28.21
N ILE A 85 24.13 -44.05 27.82
CA ILE A 85 24.04 -42.62 27.50
C ILE A 85 23.14 -42.42 26.29
N ASP A 86 23.38 -43.18 25.21
CA ASP A 86 22.61 -43.08 23.97
C ASP A 86 21.13 -43.43 24.18
N ASP A 87 20.83 -44.49 24.94
CA ASP A 87 19.45 -44.88 25.28
C ASP A 87 18.72 -43.76 26.05
N ARG A 88 19.36 -43.17 27.06
CA ARG A 88 18.78 -42.07 27.86
C ARG A 88 18.60 -40.80 27.02
N CYS A 89 19.54 -40.49 26.13
CA CYS A 89 19.46 -39.38 25.20
C CYS A 89 18.30 -39.55 24.20
N ASP A 90 18.11 -40.75 23.65
CA ASP A 90 17.02 -41.07 22.73
C ASP A 90 15.65 -41.04 23.40
N GLU A 91 15.56 -41.52 24.63
CA GLU A 91 14.36 -41.35 25.45
C GLU A 91 14.04 -39.88 25.68
N LEU A 92 15.03 -39.06 26.02
CA LEU A 92 14.85 -37.63 26.25
C LEU A 92 14.41 -36.92 24.95
N ARG A 93 15.02 -37.26 23.81
CA ARG A 93 14.65 -36.74 22.49
C ARG A 93 13.17 -37.01 22.20
N LYS A 94 12.72 -38.26 22.33
CA LYS A 94 11.31 -38.65 22.13
C LYS A 94 10.35 -37.93 23.08
N LYS A 95 10.73 -37.77 24.36
CA LYS A 95 9.93 -37.06 25.37
C LYS A 95 9.75 -35.59 25.00
N LEU A 96 10.84 -34.90 24.63
CA LEU A 96 10.82 -33.47 24.28
C LEU A 96 10.11 -33.20 22.95
N GLU A 97 10.29 -34.06 21.95
CA GLU A 97 9.53 -33.96 20.68
C GLU A 97 8.02 -34.11 20.93
N ALA A 98 7.61 -35.07 21.76
CA ALA A 98 6.20 -35.25 22.11
C ALA A 98 5.64 -34.07 22.90
N GLU A 99 6.41 -33.48 23.81
CA GLU A 99 6.02 -32.29 24.58
C GLU A 99 5.86 -31.06 23.67
N GLN A 100 6.81 -30.81 22.76
CA GLN A 100 6.71 -29.71 21.79
C GLN A 100 5.51 -29.89 20.85
N ALA A 101 5.24 -31.12 20.40
CA ALA A 101 4.08 -31.41 19.56
C ALA A 101 2.75 -31.10 20.29
N ARG A 102 2.66 -31.41 21.59
CA ARG A 102 1.47 -31.10 22.41
C ARG A 102 1.29 -29.61 22.67
N THR A 103 2.40 -28.90 22.91
CA THR A 103 2.39 -27.47 23.31
C THR A 103 2.36 -26.52 22.11
N GLY A 104 2.41 -27.03 20.87
CA GLY A 104 2.43 -26.22 19.65
C GLY A 104 3.80 -25.59 19.34
N GLY A 105 4.85 -26.01 20.06
CA GLY A 105 6.26 -25.73 19.77
C GLY A 105 6.66 -24.26 19.73
N GLY A 106 6.04 -23.36 20.49
CA GLY A 106 6.46 -21.95 20.51
C GLY A 106 7.04 -21.59 21.87
N PRO A 107 8.21 -20.94 21.95
CA PRO A 107 8.55 -20.18 23.15
C PRO A 107 7.40 -19.20 23.44
N SER A 108 7.06 -19.05 24.72
CA SER A 108 6.08 -18.07 25.16
C SER A 108 6.40 -16.72 24.53
N SER A 109 5.38 -15.99 24.04
CA SER A 109 5.57 -14.67 23.42
C SER A 109 6.27 -13.67 24.35
N LYS A 110 6.32 -13.98 25.66
CA LYS A 110 7.10 -13.27 26.67
C LYS A 110 8.45 -13.95 26.86
N GLY A 111 9.52 -13.29 26.42
CA GLY A 111 10.91 -13.71 26.69
C GLY A 111 11.74 -14.05 25.46
N LEU A 112 11.24 -13.79 24.25
CA LEU A 112 12.00 -13.95 23.00
C LEU A 112 13.28 -13.12 23.04
N LYS A 113 14.41 -13.75 22.68
CA LYS A 113 15.71 -13.10 22.64
C LYS A 113 15.84 -12.25 21.37
N SER A 114 16.70 -11.24 21.39
CA SER A 114 16.90 -10.31 20.26
C SER A 114 17.31 -11.00 18.95
N HIS A 115 17.97 -12.16 19.02
CA HIS A 115 18.38 -12.94 17.86
C HIS A 115 17.28 -13.84 17.27
N GLN A 116 16.15 -14.03 17.95
CA GLN A 116 15.03 -14.85 17.48
C GLN A 116 14.10 -14.02 16.57
N VAL A 117 14.66 -13.50 15.47
CA VAL A 117 13.99 -12.51 14.60
C VAL A 117 12.69 -13.04 13.98
N HIS A 118 12.65 -14.32 13.59
CA HIS A 118 11.48 -14.91 12.96
C HIS A 118 10.35 -15.20 13.96
N GLU A 119 10.68 -15.62 15.16
CA GLU A 119 9.70 -15.83 16.23
C GLU A 119 9.15 -14.49 16.71
N LEU A 120 10.00 -13.47 16.86
CA LEU A 120 9.58 -12.08 17.14
C LEU A 120 8.66 -11.54 16.05
N ALA A 121 8.97 -11.79 14.77
CA ALA A 121 8.13 -11.38 13.66
C ALA A 121 6.76 -12.07 13.70
N LYS A 122 6.74 -13.39 13.97
CA LYS A 122 5.49 -14.15 14.14
C LYS A 122 4.65 -13.61 15.30
N ALA A 123 5.25 -13.43 16.47
CA ALA A 123 4.58 -12.88 17.65
C ALA A 123 4.02 -11.48 17.39
N LYS A 124 4.79 -10.62 16.72
CA LYS A 124 4.35 -9.26 16.37
C LYS A 124 3.18 -9.25 15.39
N ILE A 125 3.15 -10.17 14.42
CA ILE A 125 2.01 -10.34 13.51
C ILE A 125 0.77 -10.75 14.29
N GLU A 126 0.88 -11.74 15.19
CA GLU A 126 -0.23 -12.20 16.03
C GLU A 126 -0.75 -11.10 16.96
N GLU A 127 0.14 -10.32 17.59
CA GLU A 127 -0.21 -9.17 18.42
C GLU A 127 -0.89 -8.07 17.61
N SER A 128 -0.38 -7.77 16.42
CA SER A 128 -0.97 -6.79 15.50
C SER A 128 -2.36 -7.23 15.03
N GLU A 129 -2.54 -8.52 14.76
CA GLU A 129 -3.85 -9.08 14.43
C GLU A 129 -4.84 -9.00 15.60
N LYS A 130 -4.37 -9.28 16.81
CA LYS A 130 -5.18 -9.16 18.03
C LYS A 130 -5.60 -7.72 18.26
N LEU A 131 -4.69 -6.76 18.10
CA LEU A 131 -4.96 -5.34 18.18
C LEU A 131 -5.93 -4.88 17.09
N ARG A 132 -5.75 -5.33 15.84
CA ARG A 132 -6.69 -5.07 14.73
C ARG A 132 -8.11 -5.50 15.08
N ARG A 133 -8.26 -6.72 15.62
CA ARG A 133 -9.57 -7.26 16.06
C ARG A 133 -10.15 -6.44 17.21
N ALA A 134 -9.34 -6.07 18.20
CA ALA A 134 -9.77 -5.26 19.34
C ALA A 134 -10.25 -3.86 18.93
N LEU A 135 -9.60 -3.26 17.93
CA LEU A 135 -10.01 -1.97 17.35
C LEU A 135 -11.19 -2.08 16.37
N GLY A 136 -11.74 -3.28 16.14
CA GLY A 136 -12.86 -3.49 15.22
C GLY A 136 -12.53 -3.24 13.75
N ILE A 137 -11.24 -3.24 13.37
CA ILE A 137 -10.80 -3.02 12.00
C ILE A 137 -11.00 -4.33 11.21
N SER A 138 -11.70 -4.28 10.07
CA SER A 138 -11.92 -5.46 9.21
C SER A 138 -10.62 -5.98 8.60
N LYS A 139 -10.59 -7.24 8.16
CA LYS A 139 -9.38 -7.84 7.56
C LYS A 139 -9.08 -7.22 6.20
N ASP A 140 -10.13 -6.82 5.50
CA ASP A 140 -10.11 -6.20 4.18
C ASP A 140 -10.08 -4.66 4.27
N TYR A 141 -9.64 -4.12 5.42
CA TYR A 141 -9.53 -2.67 5.58
C TYR A 141 -8.38 -2.15 4.72
N GLU A 142 -8.74 -1.46 3.64
CA GLU A 142 -7.79 -0.71 2.83
C GLU A 142 -7.56 0.68 3.42
N GLU A 143 -6.28 1.05 3.56
CA GLU A 143 -5.90 2.40 3.92
C GLU A 143 -6.51 3.41 2.91
N GLY A 144 -7.07 4.51 3.44
CA GLY A 144 -7.77 5.51 2.61
C GLY A 144 -9.17 5.12 2.14
N SER A 145 -9.67 3.90 2.39
CA SER A 145 -11.04 3.50 2.03
C SER A 145 -12.10 4.37 2.73
N HIS A 146 -11.84 4.76 3.99
CA HIS A 146 -12.71 5.66 4.75
C HIS A 146 -12.78 7.07 4.11
N TRP A 147 -11.66 7.61 3.64
CA TRP A 147 -11.62 8.91 2.95
C TRP A 147 -12.29 8.83 1.57
N ARG A 148 -12.01 7.79 0.78
CA ARG A 148 -12.67 7.57 -0.53
C ARG A 148 -14.19 7.47 -0.39
N ARG A 149 -14.69 6.75 0.61
CA ARG A 149 -16.12 6.67 0.91
C ARG A 149 -16.71 8.02 1.36
N GLN A 150 -15.94 8.84 2.07
CA GLN A 150 -16.38 10.20 2.41
C GLN A 150 -16.45 11.10 1.19
N GLU A 151 -15.43 11.11 0.34
CA GLU A 151 -15.40 11.88 -0.90
C GLU A 151 -16.55 11.47 -1.83
N GLU A 152 -16.81 10.18 -1.98
CA GLU A 152 -17.93 9.66 -2.75
C GLU A 152 -19.29 10.13 -2.20
N ARG A 153 -19.48 10.09 -0.87
CA ARG A 153 -20.70 10.61 -0.22
C ARG A 153 -20.87 12.12 -0.40
N VAL A 154 -19.78 12.88 -0.36
CA VAL A 154 -19.82 14.33 -0.60
C VAL A 154 -20.16 14.60 -2.06
N ALA A 155 -19.52 13.91 -3.00
CA ALA A 155 -19.78 14.04 -4.43
C ALA A 155 -21.22 13.64 -4.80
N GLU A 156 -21.75 12.59 -4.18
CA GLU A 156 -23.15 12.16 -4.36
C GLU A 156 -24.12 13.24 -3.85
N ARG A 157 -23.87 13.81 -2.67
CA ARG A 157 -24.66 14.92 -2.13
C ARG A 157 -24.62 16.17 -3.03
N GLU A 158 -23.46 16.50 -3.57
CA GLU A 158 -23.32 17.61 -4.52
C GLU A 158 -24.07 17.36 -5.83
N LYS A 159 -24.04 16.13 -6.36
CA LYS A 159 -24.84 15.75 -7.54
C LYS A 159 -26.33 15.92 -7.29
N VAL A 160 -26.84 15.41 -6.17
CA VAL A 160 -28.25 15.54 -5.77
C VAL A 160 -28.65 17.01 -5.60
N MET A 161 -27.80 17.82 -4.98
CA MET A 161 -28.05 19.26 -4.84
C MET A 161 -28.10 19.98 -6.18
N LYS A 162 -27.18 19.65 -7.10
CA LYS A 162 -27.12 20.23 -8.45
C LYS A 162 -28.29 19.80 -9.33
N GLU A 163 -28.76 18.57 -9.20
CA GLU A 163 -29.96 18.07 -9.89
C GLU A 163 -31.22 18.78 -9.39
N ARG A 164 -31.37 18.91 -8.07
CA ARG A 164 -32.48 19.64 -7.45
C ARG A 164 -32.47 21.14 -7.78
N GLU A 165 -31.30 21.73 -7.97
CA GLU A 165 -31.14 23.11 -8.43
C GLU A 165 -31.55 23.26 -9.91
N ARG A 166 -31.17 22.31 -10.78
CA ARG A 166 -31.62 22.24 -12.17
C ARG A 166 -33.14 22.07 -12.28
N GLU A 167 -33.76 21.21 -11.48
CA GLU A 167 -35.22 21.06 -11.41
C GLU A 167 -35.92 22.35 -10.96
N ARG A 168 -35.35 23.06 -9.97
CA ARG A 168 -35.84 24.39 -9.55
C ARG A 168 -35.70 25.44 -10.64
N GLU A 169 -34.63 25.41 -11.41
CA GLU A 169 -34.42 26.34 -12.52
C GLU A 169 -35.41 26.07 -13.68
N VAL A 170 -35.63 24.79 -14.02
CA VAL A 170 -36.62 24.35 -15.03
C VAL A 170 -38.05 24.70 -14.60
N SER A 171 -38.41 24.53 -13.32
CA SER A 171 -39.74 24.88 -12.79
C SER A 171 -39.94 26.39 -12.61
N ARG A 172 -38.88 27.18 -12.45
CA ARG A 172 -38.93 28.66 -12.44
C ARG A 172 -39.11 29.24 -13.85
N SER A 173 -38.74 28.47 -14.88
CA SER A 173 -38.68 28.90 -16.28
C SER A 173 -40.01 29.00 -17.08
N PRO A 174 -41.19 28.53 -16.61
CA PRO A 174 -42.44 28.76 -17.38
C PRO A 174 -43.16 30.10 -17.11
N SER A 175 -42.69 30.97 -16.21
CA SER A 175 -43.46 32.18 -15.81
C SER A 175 -43.03 33.51 -16.46
N ARG A 176 -41.91 33.54 -17.22
CA ARG A 176 -41.39 34.76 -17.87
C ARG A 176 -41.83 34.95 -19.33
N SER A 177 -42.37 33.92 -19.99
CA SER A 177 -42.87 34.03 -21.37
C SER A 177 -44.33 34.48 -21.47
N VAL A 178 -45.14 34.28 -20.43
CA VAL A 178 -46.57 34.67 -20.42
C VAL A 178 -46.80 36.13 -19.97
N SER A 179 -45.84 36.73 -19.25
CA SER A 179 -45.94 38.13 -18.78
C SER A 179 -45.46 39.16 -19.81
N ARG A 180 -44.70 38.73 -20.84
CA ARG A 180 -44.20 39.61 -21.91
C ARG A 180 -45.17 39.72 -23.11
N SER A 181 -46.11 38.79 -23.25
CA SER A 181 -47.19 38.84 -24.26
C SER A 181 -48.40 39.65 -23.80
N ARG A 182 -48.70 39.69 -22.49
CA ARG A 182 -49.80 40.51 -21.91
C ARG A 182 -49.51 42.01 -21.81
N SER A 183 -48.24 42.42 -21.83
CA SER A 183 -47.83 43.82 -21.79
C SER A 183 -47.77 44.50 -23.16
N ARG A 184 -47.65 43.73 -24.26
CA ARG A 184 -47.69 44.24 -25.64
C ARG A 184 -49.11 44.44 -26.20
N SER A 185 -50.10 43.70 -25.68
CA SER A 185 -51.51 43.86 -26.08
C SER A 185 -52.25 44.98 -25.31
N ARG A 186 -51.68 45.47 -24.20
CA ARG A 186 -52.26 46.56 -23.39
C ARG A 186 -51.75 47.96 -23.78
N SER A 187 -50.65 48.04 -24.52
CA SER A 187 -50.12 49.31 -25.06
C SER A 187 -50.72 49.69 -26.42
N THR A 188 -51.26 48.73 -27.17
CA THR A 188 -51.92 48.94 -28.47
C THR A 188 -53.39 49.37 -28.35
N SER A 189 -54.08 49.02 -27.27
CA SER A 189 -55.47 49.45 -27.03
C SER A 189 -55.59 50.83 -26.35
N ARG A 190 -54.50 51.35 -25.75
CA ARG A 190 -54.47 52.68 -25.11
C ARG A 190 -54.09 53.82 -26.06
N SER A 191 -53.51 53.51 -27.22
CA SER A 191 -53.18 54.48 -28.27
C SER A 191 -54.32 54.74 -29.26
N GLN A 192 -55.28 53.82 -29.42
CA GLN A 192 -56.47 54.04 -30.25
C GLN A 192 -57.58 54.85 -29.57
N SER A 193 -57.63 54.89 -28.23
CA SER A 193 -58.67 55.65 -27.50
C SER A 193 -58.33 57.13 -27.26
N ARG A 194 -57.11 57.57 -27.57
CA ARG A 194 -56.67 58.98 -27.42
C ARG A 194 -56.73 59.81 -28.72
N SER A 195 -56.92 59.18 -29.88
CA SER A 195 -57.04 59.88 -31.17
C SER A 195 -58.47 60.26 -31.54
N LEU A 196 -59.49 59.81 -30.79
CA LEU A 196 -60.92 60.04 -31.09
C LEU A 196 -61.55 61.20 -30.29
N SER A 197 -60.83 61.88 -29.40
CA SER A 197 -61.39 62.96 -28.55
C SER A 197 -60.84 64.35 -28.84
N ARG A 198 -60.23 64.59 -30.00
CA ARG A 198 -59.68 65.90 -30.39
C ARG A 198 -60.24 66.40 -31.72
N SER A 199 -61.57 66.42 -31.84
CA SER A 199 -62.29 67.08 -32.94
C SER A 199 -63.67 67.57 -32.47
N ARG A 200 -63.72 68.83 -32.02
CA ARG A 200 -64.89 69.74 -31.85
C ARG A 200 -64.49 70.77 -30.79
N SER A 201 -64.61 72.08 -30.91
CA SER A 201 -64.97 73.02 -31.98
C SER A 201 -65.07 74.39 -31.31
N ARG A 202 -64.65 75.45 -32.03
CA ARG A 202 -65.02 76.87 -31.90
C ARG A 202 -64.79 77.60 -30.58
#